data_AF-A0A1Y1YD73-F1
#
_entry.id   AF-A0A1Y1YD73-F1
#
_cell.length_a   1.000
_cell.length_b   1.000
_cell.length_c   1.000
_cell.angle_alpha   90.00
_cell.angle_beta   90.00
_cell.angle_gamma   90.00
#
_symmetry.space_group_name_H-M   'P 1'
#
loop_
_entity.id
_entity.type
_entity.pdbx_description
1 polymer ?
#
loop_
_entity_poly.entity_id
_entity_poly.type
_entity_poly.pdbx_seq_one_letter_code
_entity_poly.pdbx_strand_id
1 'polypeptide(L)'
;MRAILLPLLFATLNSFISCASIPPRELTATKPLKIRECLTLPYQNTSAVSTAISTLEANLQALKNSISVSRNMGSQRFRATSDGTCVELLMQNWSCDHDLSLDGKNMAWAVESIANQCGGPVTTGKGGVVSWKSIPSGWGYYMDDTGYDFGKHMWAILRPCQEKPMMSACSPGAMAE
;
A
#
# COMPACT_ATOMS: atom_id res chain seq x y z
N MET A 1 11.95 -86.08 20.54
CA MET A 1 11.68 -85.23 21.72
C MET A 1 11.11 -83.92 21.20
N ARG A 2 9.78 -83.71 21.29
CA ARG A 2 9.12 -82.81 22.27
C ARG A 2 9.75 -81.41 22.30
N ALA A 3 9.13 -80.47 21.57
CA ALA A 3 8.34 -79.34 22.11
C ALA A 3 9.25 -78.14 22.46
N ILE A 4 8.94 -76.89 22.12
CA ILE A 4 7.91 -76.07 22.77
C ILE A 4 7.65 -74.81 21.91
N LEU A 5 6.37 -74.43 21.83
CA LEU A 5 5.85 -73.15 21.32
C LEU A 5 6.49 -71.93 22.00
N LEU A 6 6.54 -70.79 21.31
CA LEU A 6 5.86 -69.58 21.80
C LEU A 6 5.68 -68.53 20.67
N PRO A 7 4.48 -67.97 20.48
CA PRO A 7 4.23 -66.90 19.52
C PRO A 7 4.42 -65.54 20.20
N LEU A 8 5.23 -64.65 19.61
CA LEU A 8 5.29 -63.24 20.00
C LEU A 8 4.50 -62.42 18.99
N LEU A 9 3.23 -62.20 19.33
CA LEU A 9 2.35 -61.18 18.77
C LEU A 9 2.97 -59.79 19.03
N PHE A 10 3.48 -59.16 17.99
CA PHE A 10 3.69 -57.71 17.99
C PHE A 10 2.48 -57.05 17.31
N ALA A 11 1.51 -56.65 18.14
CA ALA A 11 0.48 -55.71 17.74
C ALA A 11 1.10 -54.30 17.72
N THR A 12 1.54 -53.84 16.55
CA THR A 12 1.84 -52.42 16.35
C THR A 12 0.53 -51.68 16.14
N LEU A 13 0.08 -50.99 17.18
CA LEU A 13 -0.95 -49.96 17.14
C LEU A 13 -0.51 -48.86 16.16
N ASN A 14 -1.09 -48.86 14.95
CA ASN A 14 -1.06 -47.71 14.06
C ASN A 14 -1.99 -46.64 14.66
N SER A 15 -1.42 -45.74 15.46
CA SER A 15 -2.04 -44.47 15.79
C SER A 15 -2.16 -43.65 14.51
N PHE A 16 -3.32 -43.70 13.86
CA PHE A 16 -3.70 -42.70 12.87
C PHE A 16 -3.87 -41.38 13.60
N ILE A 17 -2.78 -40.63 13.73
CA ILE A 17 -2.83 -39.21 14.03
C ILE A 17 -3.51 -38.58 12.82
N SER A 18 -4.81 -38.38 12.95
CA SER A 18 -5.60 -37.58 12.01
C SER A 18 -5.06 -36.17 12.08
N CYS A 19 -4.09 -35.89 11.23
CA CYS A 19 -3.57 -34.56 10.99
C CYS A 19 -4.72 -33.79 10.34
N ALA A 20 -5.54 -33.15 11.17
CA ALA A 20 -6.51 -32.19 10.69
C ALA A 20 -5.72 -31.15 9.91
N SER A 21 -5.89 -31.16 8.58
CA SER A 21 -5.32 -30.13 7.72
C SER A 21 -5.86 -28.81 8.22
N ILE A 22 -5.02 -28.04 8.90
CA ILE A 22 -5.32 -26.66 9.25
C ILE A 22 -5.62 -26.00 7.89
N PRO A 23 -6.84 -25.50 7.64
CA PRO A 23 -7.12 -24.81 6.41
C PRO A 23 -6.11 -23.68 6.29
N PRO A 24 -5.52 -23.44 5.10
CA PRO A 24 -4.60 -22.33 4.91
C PRO A 24 -5.30 -21.09 5.44
N ARG A 25 -4.70 -20.48 6.46
CA ARG A 25 -5.16 -19.22 7.03
C ARG A 25 -5.16 -18.25 5.85
N GLU A 26 -6.35 -17.88 5.36
CA GLU A 26 -6.47 -16.75 4.45
C GLU A 26 -5.78 -15.59 5.15
N LEU A 27 -4.61 -15.22 4.63
CA LEU A 27 -4.07 -13.89 4.84
C LEU A 27 -5.09 -12.98 4.17
N THR A 28 -6.13 -12.59 4.90
CA THR A 28 -6.88 -11.37 4.60
C THR A 28 -5.81 -10.32 4.48
N ALA A 29 -5.48 -9.95 3.24
CA ALA A 29 -4.46 -8.97 2.90
C ALA A 29 -4.79 -7.71 3.69
N THR A 30 -4.16 -7.61 4.86
CA THR A 30 -4.46 -6.55 5.80
C THR A 30 -3.78 -5.36 5.20
N LYS A 31 -4.57 -4.44 4.66
CA LYS A 31 -4.08 -3.27 3.94
C LYS A 31 -2.89 -2.66 4.70
N PRO A 32 -1.70 -2.57 4.07
CA PRO A 32 -0.50 -2.20 4.80
C PRO A 32 -0.62 -0.78 5.36
N LEU A 33 -0.40 -0.65 6.68
CA LEU A 33 -0.34 0.63 7.36
C LEU A 33 1.10 0.93 7.74
N LYS A 34 1.75 1.83 7.01
CA LYS A 34 2.77 2.72 7.58
C LYS A 34 2.96 3.99 6.74
N ILE A 35 2.21 5.00 7.13
CA ILE A 35 2.45 6.38 6.70
C ILE A 35 3.44 6.99 7.67
N ARG A 36 4.31 7.82 7.11
CA ARG A 36 5.43 8.36 7.85
C ARG A 36 5.11 9.73 8.42
N GLU A 37 4.50 10.60 7.61
CA GLU A 37 4.16 11.96 8.06
C GLU A 37 2.97 12.52 7.29
N CYS A 38 2.19 13.36 7.97
CA CYS A 38 1.13 14.13 7.38
C CYS A 38 1.63 15.52 6.99
N LEU A 39 1.21 15.97 5.81
CA LEU A 39 1.63 17.24 5.25
C LEU A 39 0.55 18.30 5.49
N THR A 40 0.94 19.42 6.07
CA THR A 40 0.06 20.59 6.21
C THR A 40 0.14 21.41 4.94
N LEU A 41 -0.69 21.10 3.95
CA LEU A 41 -0.74 21.82 2.66
C LEU A 41 -2.14 22.35 2.39
N PRO A 42 -2.34 23.66 2.10
CA PRO A 42 -3.69 24.21 1.93
C PRO A 42 -4.40 23.65 0.69
N TYR A 43 -5.63 23.16 0.84
CA TYR A 43 -6.60 23.02 -0.25
C TYR A 43 -7.52 24.24 -0.28
N GLN A 44 -7.84 24.74 -1.48
CA GLN A 44 -8.71 25.90 -1.63
C GLN A 44 -10.17 25.61 -1.25
N ASN A 45 -10.66 24.40 -1.56
CA ASN A 45 -12.01 23.95 -1.20
C ASN A 45 -11.94 22.55 -0.58
N THR A 46 -11.97 22.49 0.76
CA THR A 46 -11.86 21.25 1.53
C THR A 46 -13.05 20.32 1.35
N SER A 47 -14.23 20.85 1.01
CA SER A 47 -15.45 20.04 0.81
C SER A 47 -15.41 19.16 -0.44
N ALA A 48 -14.65 19.59 -1.46
CA ALA A 48 -14.48 18.84 -2.72
C ALA A 48 -13.31 17.84 -2.68
N VAL A 49 -12.47 17.88 -1.64
CA VAL A 49 -11.26 17.03 -1.53
C VAL A 49 -11.63 15.54 -1.45
N SER A 50 -12.66 15.17 -0.69
CA SER A 50 -13.06 13.76 -0.55
C SER A 50 -13.53 13.17 -1.88
N THR A 51 -14.31 13.93 -2.66
CA THR A 51 -14.75 13.52 -4.00
C THR A 51 -13.57 13.42 -4.96
N ALA A 52 -12.64 14.37 -4.91
CA ALA A 52 -11.43 14.32 -5.74
C ALA A 52 -10.56 13.09 -5.39
N ILE A 53 -10.39 12.76 -4.10
CA ILE A 53 -9.67 11.57 -3.64
C ILE A 53 -10.37 10.29 -4.11
N SER A 54 -11.69 10.19 -3.92
CA SER A 54 -12.46 9.01 -4.35
C SER A 54 -12.36 8.80 -5.87
N THR A 55 -12.36 9.90 -6.64
CA THR A 55 -12.16 9.88 -8.09
C THR A 55 -10.75 9.41 -8.45
N LEU A 56 -9.72 9.88 -7.73
CA LEU A 56 -8.33 9.43 -7.93
C LEU A 56 -8.19 7.93 -7.66
N GLU A 57 -8.75 7.44 -6.56
CA GLU A 57 -8.75 6.02 -6.21
C GLU A 57 -9.42 5.17 -7.28
N ALA A 58 -10.60 5.57 -7.76
CA ALA A 58 -11.30 4.87 -8.83
C ALA A 58 -10.50 4.84 -10.14
N ASN A 59 -9.88 5.97 -10.52
CA ASN A 59 -9.03 6.06 -11.70
C ASN A 59 -7.81 5.13 -11.59
N LEU A 60 -7.18 5.06 -10.41
CA LEU A 60 -6.05 4.17 -10.16
C LEU A 60 -6.47 2.70 -10.22
N GLN A 61 -7.59 2.32 -9.61
CA GLN A 61 -8.11 0.95 -9.66
C GLN A 61 -8.48 0.51 -11.08
N ALA A 62 -8.85 1.44 -11.96
CA ALA A 62 -9.16 1.15 -13.35
C ALA A 62 -7.92 0.86 -14.23
N LEU A 63 -6.70 1.06 -13.72
CA LEU A 63 -5.46 0.74 -14.44
C LEU A 63 -5.32 -0.78 -14.59
N LYS A 64 -5.32 -1.25 -15.84
CA LYS A 64 -5.21 -2.68 -16.17
C LYS A 64 -3.78 -3.21 -16.17
N ASN A 65 -2.82 -2.33 -16.44
CA ASN A 65 -1.41 -2.69 -16.57
C ASN A 65 -0.61 -2.01 -15.47
N SER A 66 0.45 -2.67 -15.02
CA SER A 66 1.40 -2.03 -14.13
C SER A 66 2.18 -0.94 -14.85
N ILE A 67 2.57 0.08 -14.09
CA ILE A 67 3.31 1.24 -14.56
C ILE A 67 4.73 1.11 -14.03
N SER A 68 5.71 1.11 -14.93
CA SER A 68 7.11 1.18 -14.53
C SER A 68 7.50 2.61 -14.19
N VAL A 69 8.15 2.79 -13.05
CA VAL A 69 8.80 4.02 -12.63
C VAL A 69 10.30 3.81 -12.73
N SER A 70 10.92 4.50 -13.67
CA SER A 70 12.36 4.37 -13.90
C SER A 70 13.17 4.63 -12.62
N ARG A 71 14.28 3.91 -12.48
CA ARG A 71 15.32 4.23 -11.49
C ARG A 71 15.85 5.65 -11.66
N ASN A 72 16.68 6.08 -10.72
CA ASN A 72 17.29 7.41 -10.69
C ASN A 72 16.22 8.52 -10.60
N MET A 73 15.29 8.37 -9.66
CA MET A 73 14.20 9.33 -9.42
C MET A 73 13.18 9.46 -10.53
N GLY A 74 12.88 8.36 -11.23
CA GLY A 74 11.67 8.33 -12.03
C GLY A 74 10.48 8.70 -11.16
N SER A 75 9.52 9.40 -11.78
CA SER A 75 8.29 9.76 -11.09
C SER A 75 7.09 9.58 -11.99
N GLN A 76 5.96 9.25 -11.38
CA GLN A 76 4.66 9.16 -12.03
C GLN A 76 3.66 9.98 -11.24
N ARG A 77 2.82 10.73 -11.95
CA ARG A 77 1.80 11.60 -11.36
C ARG A 77 0.42 11.14 -11.80
N PHE A 78 -0.47 11.06 -10.83
CA PHE A 78 -1.87 10.73 -11.04
C PHE A 78 -2.70 11.84 -10.41
N ARG A 79 -3.65 12.39 -11.15
CA ARG A 79 -4.43 13.55 -10.74
C ARG A 79 -5.91 13.27 -10.85
N ALA A 80 -6.68 13.89 -9.96
CA ALA A 80 -8.12 13.98 -10.09
C ALA A 80 -8.58 15.36 -9.62
N THR A 81 -9.66 15.85 -10.23
CA THR A 81 -10.22 17.16 -9.93
C THR A 81 -11.71 17.03 -9.67
N SER A 82 -12.19 17.71 -8.63
CA SER A 82 -13.62 17.89 -8.32
C SER A 82 -13.85 19.33 -7.89
N ASP A 83 -14.84 20.01 -8.49
CA ASP A 83 -15.23 21.39 -8.16
C ASP A 83 -14.05 22.36 -8.00
N GLY A 84 -13.13 22.33 -8.96
CA GLY A 84 -11.92 23.17 -8.97
C GLY A 84 -10.82 22.75 -7.99
N THR A 85 -11.05 21.75 -7.14
CA THR A 85 -10.05 21.17 -6.24
C THR A 85 -9.34 20.01 -6.90
N CYS A 86 -8.02 20.09 -6.98
CA CYS A 86 -7.18 19.08 -7.60
C CYS A 86 -6.31 18.38 -6.56
N VAL A 87 -6.37 17.05 -6.55
CA VAL A 87 -5.52 16.17 -5.73
C VAL A 87 -4.59 15.39 -6.65
N GLU A 88 -3.36 15.16 -6.20
CA GLU A 88 -2.41 14.32 -6.91
C GLU A 88 -1.74 13.29 -6.01
N LEU A 89 -1.59 12.08 -6.55
CA LEU A 89 -0.65 11.08 -6.07
C LEU A 89 0.63 11.19 -6.91
N LEU A 90 1.73 11.51 -6.25
CA LEU A 90 3.07 11.49 -6.83
C LEU A 90 3.80 10.25 -6.31
N MET A 91 4.15 9.37 -7.25
CA MET A 91 4.97 8.19 -7.00
C MET A 91 6.41 8.50 -7.41
N GLN A 92 7.37 8.27 -6.52
CA GLN A 92 8.78 8.56 -6.77
C GLN A 92 9.65 7.35 -6.47
N ASN A 93 10.44 6.94 -7.47
CA ASN A 93 11.42 5.87 -7.35
C ASN A 93 12.80 6.42 -6.97
N TRP A 94 13.14 6.37 -5.69
CA TRP A 94 14.45 6.71 -5.13
C TRP A 94 15.48 5.57 -5.25
N SER A 95 15.15 4.44 -5.89
CA SER A 95 16.14 3.42 -6.25
C SER A 95 17.06 3.97 -7.34
N CYS A 96 18.37 3.85 -7.15
CA CYS A 96 19.36 4.10 -8.19
C CYS A 96 19.57 2.88 -9.10
N ASP A 97 19.19 1.69 -8.62
CA ASP A 97 19.69 0.44 -9.20
C ASP A 97 18.69 -0.17 -10.19
N HIS A 98 17.39 -0.03 -9.92
CA HIS A 98 16.36 -0.74 -10.67
C HIS A 98 15.05 0.05 -10.77
N ASP A 99 14.38 -0.16 -11.89
CA ASP A 99 13.02 0.33 -12.12
C ASP A 99 12.06 -0.39 -11.16
N LEU A 100 11.02 0.30 -10.73
CA LEU A 100 10.01 -0.24 -9.81
C LEU A 100 8.65 -0.19 -10.47
N SER A 101 7.91 -1.30 -10.37
CA SER A 101 6.58 -1.42 -10.98
C SER A 101 5.49 -1.08 -9.97
N LEU A 102 4.48 -0.36 -10.43
CA LEU A 102 3.32 0.04 -9.65
C LEU A 102 2.06 -0.54 -10.27
N ASP A 103 1.21 -1.18 -9.49
CA ASP A 103 -0.14 -1.50 -9.93
C ASP A 103 -1.18 -0.50 -9.38
N GLY A 104 -2.29 -0.40 -10.10
CA GLY A 104 -3.38 0.53 -9.80
C GLY A 104 -4.02 0.31 -8.44
N LYS A 105 -4.18 -0.95 -8.03
CA LYS A 105 -4.86 -1.34 -6.79
C LYS A 105 -4.06 -0.89 -5.57
N ASN A 106 -2.76 -1.17 -5.53
CA ASN A 106 -1.87 -0.77 -4.44
C ASN A 106 -1.63 0.74 -4.41
N MET A 107 -1.63 1.41 -5.56
CA MET A 107 -1.61 2.88 -5.59
C MET A 107 -2.89 3.47 -4.99
N ALA A 108 -4.06 2.92 -5.31
CA ALA A 108 -5.31 3.35 -4.69
C ALA A 108 -5.32 3.08 -3.17
N TRP A 109 -4.79 1.94 -2.74
CA TRP A 109 -4.61 1.67 -1.31
C TRP A 109 -3.68 2.66 -0.62
N ALA A 110 -2.60 3.08 -1.26
CA ALA A 110 -1.71 4.11 -0.74
C ALA A 110 -2.45 5.45 -0.57
N VAL A 111 -3.23 5.87 -1.57
CA VAL A 111 -4.07 7.09 -1.49
C VAL A 111 -5.04 7.00 -0.31
N GLU A 112 -5.82 5.93 -0.24
CA GLU A 112 -6.84 5.74 0.79
C GLU A 112 -6.20 5.67 2.19
N SER A 113 -5.03 5.02 2.29
CA SER A 113 -4.25 4.98 3.54
C SER A 113 -3.83 6.39 3.98
N ILE A 114 -3.35 7.23 3.05
CA ILE A 114 -2.90 8.60 3.33
C ILE A 114 -4.07 9.50 3.68
N ALA A 115 -5.16 9.41 2.93
CA ALA A 115 -6.37 10.14 3.25
C ALA A 115 -6.86 9.81 4.67
N ASN A 116 -7.01 8.53 4.99
CA ASN A 116 -7.56 8.10 6.28
C ASN A 116 -6.68 8.48 7.47
N GLN A 117 -5.35 8.40 7.35
CA GLN A 117 -4.45 8.72 8.47
C GLN A 117 -4.23 10.23 8.64
N CYS A 118 -4.15 10.98 7.54
CA CYS A 118 -3.78 12.40 7.59
C CYS A 118 -4.94 13.38 7.58
N GLY A 119 -6.14 12.93 7.21
CA GLY A 119 -7.33 13.78 7.23
C GLY A 119 -8.61 13.09 7.62
N GLY A 120 -8.57 11.79 7.95
CA GLY A 120 -9.72 10.89 7.98
C GLY A 120 -11.03 11.46 8.55
N PRO A 121 -12.18 10.94 8.09
CA PRO A 121 -13.49 11.44 8.44
C PRO A 121 -13.66 11.49 9.96
N VAL A 122 -13.79 12.70 10.53
CA VAL A 122 -14.17 12.86 11.94
C VAL A 122 -15.66 13.04 11.98
N THR A 123 -16.34 12.10 12.65
CA THR A 123 -17.74 12.27 13.00
C THR A 123 -17.82 13.34 14.09
N THR A 124 -18.26 14.54 13.72
CA THR A 124 -18.43 15.63 14.69
C THR A 124 -19.78 15.50 15.38
N GLY A 125 -19.80 14.83 16.54
CA GLY A 125 -20.95 14.81 17.47
C GLY A 125 -22.27 14.22 16.94
N LYS A 126 -23.30 14.23 17.80
CA LYS A 126 -24.65 13.67 17.56
C LYS A 126 -25.32 14.36 16.36
N GLY A 127 -25.14 13.81 15.17
CA GLY A 127 -25.70 14.38 13.94
C GLY A 127 -25.04 13.93 12.63
N GLY A 128 -23.86 13.28 12.69
CA GLY A 128 -23.34 12.51 11.55
C GLY A 128 -22.73 13.34 10.41
N VAL A 129 -22.31 14.59 10.65
CA VAL A 129 -21.54 15.33 9.65
C VAL A 129 -20.11 14.77 9.63
N VAL A 130 -19.72 14.22 8.48
CA VAL A 130 -18.35 13.81 8.19
C VAL A 130 -17.55 15.06 7.84
N SER A 131 -16.72 15.54 8.78
CA SER A 131 -15.77 16.63 8.53
C SER A 131 -14.34 16.11 8.61
N TRP A 132 -13.50 16.44 7.64
CA TRP A 132 -12.08 16.07 7.64
C TRP A 132 -11.33 17.00 8.63
N LYS A 133 -10.73 16.43 9.69
CA LYS A 133 -10.07 17.21 10.77
C LYS A 133 -8.86 18.02 10.30
N SER A 134 -8.25 17.50 9.24
CA SER A 134 -7.00 17.97 8.67
C SER A 134 -6.99 17.61 7.19
N ILE A 135 -6.13 18.30 6.47
CA ILE A 135 -5.96 18.16 5.04
C ILE A 135 -5.43 16.75 4.76
N PRO A 136 -6.08 15.93 3.91
CA PRO A 136 -5.66 14.57 3.58
C PRO A 136 -4.44 14.59 2.63
N SER A 137 -3.35 15.17 3.10
CA SER A 137 -2.06 15.19 2.43
C SER A 137 -1.02 14.56 3.34
N GLY A 138 -0.11 13.80 2.76
CA GLY A 138 0.85 13.02 3.51
C GLY A 138 1.79 12.26 2.58
N TRP A 139 2.77 11.61 3.17
CA TRP A 139 3.67 10.75 2.42
C TRP A 139 4.00 9.46 3.20
N GLY A 140 4.30 8.41 2.44
CA GLY A 140 4.66 7.11 2.97
C GLY A 140 5.35 6.26 1.93
N TYR A 141 5.63 5.01 2.29
CA TYR A 141 6.17 4.05 1.34
C TYR A 141 5.05 3.29 0.65
N TYR A 142 5.28 3.03 -0.62
CA TYR A 142 4.45 2.12 -1.38
C TYR A 142 4.73 0.68 -0.95
N MET A 143 3.66 -0.10 -0.81
CA MET A 143 3.72 -1.54 -0.59
C MET A 143 2.87 -2.23 -1.66
N ASP A 144 3.33 -3.36 -2.15
CA ASP A 144 2.60 -4.15 -3.14
C ASP A 144 1.61 -5.15 -2.50
N ASP A 145 0.96 -5.96 -3.35
CA ASP A 145 -0.07 -6.93 -2.97
C ASP A 145 0.48 -8.08 -2.11
N THR A 146 1.79 -8.26 -2.09
CA THR A 146 2.46 -9.28 -1.28
C THR A 146 2.89 -8.73 0.09
N GLY A 147 2.70 -7.43 0.32
CA GLY A 147 3.12 -6.73 1.52
C GLY A 147 4.60 -6.35 1.51
N TYR A 148 5.29 -6.46 0.36
CA TYR A 148 6.66 -5.96 0.24
C TYR A 148 6.65 -4.43 0.15
N ASP A 149 7.27 -3.78 1.14
CA ASP A 149 7.76 -2.42 1.00
C ASP A 149 8.96 -2.46 0.05
N PHE A 150 8.99 -1.57 -0.94
CA PHE A 150 10.16 -1.37 -1.78
C PHE A 150 11.32 -0.71 -1.02
N GLY A 151 11.65 -1.18 0.19
CA GLY A 151 12.82 -0.78 0.96
C GLY A 151 12.99 0.73 1.14
N LYS A 152 11.91 1.50 1.24
CA LYS A 152 11.94 2.99 1.23
C LYS A 152 12.36 3.64 -0.09
N HIS A 153 12.49 2.87 -1.17
CA HIS A 153 12.82 3.35 -2.51
C HIS A 153 11.59 3.89 -3.24
N MET A 154 10.40 3.35 -3.00
CA MET A 154 9.19 3.89 -3.62
C MET A 154 8.37 4.71 -2.64
N TRP A 155 8.25 6.00 -2.92
CA TRP A 155 7.48 6.94 -2.11
C TRP A 155 6.14 7.23 -2.77
N ALA A 156 5.08 7.20 -1.97
CA ALA A 156 3.75 7.65 -2.33
C ALA A 156 3.47 8.97 -1.60
N ILE A 157 3.17 10.03 -2.35
CA ILE A 157 2.92 11.37 -1.80
C ILE A 157 1.56 11.83 -2.28
N LEU A 158 0.61 11.99 -1.36
CA LEU A 158 -0.73 12.55 -1.64
C LEU A 158 -0.73 14.02 -1.24
N ARG A 159 -1.12 14.91 -2.16
CA ARG A 159 -1.09 16.36 -1.95
C ARG A 159 -1.99 17.13 -2.93
N PRO A 160 -2.22 18.44 -2.74
CA PRO A 160 -2.81 19.26 -3.78
C PRO A 160 -1.95 19.26 -5.04
N CYS A 161 -2.58 19.35 -6.21
CA CYS A 161 -1.84 19.39 -7.47
C CYS A 161 -0.84 20.55 -7.50
N GLN A 162 0.40 20.25 -7.87
CA GLN A 162 1.47 21.24 -8.04
C GLN A 162 2.12 21.09 -9.40
N GLU A 163 2.40 22.20 -10.07
CA GLU A 163 3.07 22.19 -11.37
C GLU A 163 4.57 21.86 -11.24
N LYS A 164 5.20 22.29 -10.15
CA LYS A 164 6.64 22.08 -9.96
C LYS A 164 6.96 20.60 -9.70
N PRO A 165 7.85 19.99 -10.50
CA PRO A 165 8.43 18.70 -10.13
C PRO A 165 9.16 18.83 -8.79
N MET A 166 9.02 17.81 -7.94
CA MET A 166 9.97 17.64 -6.84
C MET A 166 11.32 17.28 -7.47
N MET A 167 12.30 18.17 -7.30
CA MET A 167 13.69 17.87 -7.64
C MET A 167 14.33 17.21 -6.42
N SER A 168 14.92 16.04 -6.63
CA SER A 168 15.85 15.39 -5.70
C SER A 168 17.14 15.10 -6.48
N ALA A 169 18.17 14.55 -5.84
CA ALA A 169 19.38 14.11 -6.52
C ALA A 169 19.65 12.65 -6.15
N CYS A 170 19.55 11.74 -7.11
CA CYS A 170 20.31 10.49 -7.04
C CYS A 170 21.78 10.87 -7.29
N SER A 171 22.66 10.66 -6.31
CA SER A 171 24.09 10.76 -6.58
C SER A 171 24.47 9.58 -7.49
N PRO A 172 24.94 9.81 -8.73
CA PRO A 172 25.49 8.74 -9.53
C PRO A 172 26.84 8.35 -8.92
N GLY A 173 26.91 7.29 -8.10
CA GLY A 173 28.20 6.87 -7.56
C GLY A 173 28.26 5.88 -6.39
N ALA A 174 27.28 5.01 -6.17
CA ALA A 174 27.43 3.91 -5.19
C ALA A 174 27.57 2.52 -5.82
N MET A 175 27.59 2.42 -7.15
CA MET A 175 27.97 1.22 -7.89
C MET A 175 29.17 1.55 -8.77
N ALA A 176 30.28 1.90 -8.12
CA ALA A 176 31.61 1.71 -8.68
C ALA A 176 32.19 0.48 -7.97
N GLU A 177 32.69 -0.44 -8.79
CA GLU A 177 33.21 -1.79 -8.52
C GLU A 177 34.04 -1.96 -7.23
#